data_AF-A0A9W4U7R4-F1
#
_entry.id   AF-A0A9W4U7R4-F1
#
_cell.length_a   1.000
_cell.length_b   1.000
_cell.length_c   1.000
_cell.angle_alpha   90.00
_cell.angle_beta   90.00
_cell.angle_gamma   90.00
#
_symmetry.space_group_name_H-M   'P 1'
#
loop_
_entity.id
_entity.type
_entity.pdbx_description
1 polymer ?
#
loop_
_entity_poly.entity_id
_entity_poly.type
_entity_poly.pdbx_seq_one_letter_code
_entity_poly.pdbx_strand_id
1 'polypeptide(L)'
;MSNEIDDLKKIVAQLQNQVTRLSDQEEVRKLQYKYGYYLDKCLYKEVADLYSDHPDTCVEFLGGRYNGKEGVKRLYIGRFAKTFVSGRNGPVHGFLLDHPQIQGIVDIDTNGTRAKGRFRSMMSAGTHESIKDTHPRGLVQWWEGGIYENEYIKEDGIWKIFRLKYFPFWHATFEKGWSHTKPNYIPFMSKKYPEDPNGPDELLEDAMMWPDTRVVPFHYTHPATGEQVADDDLRAPHFGGDPSESLPPLVLSKPQSEISG
;
A
#
# COMPACT_ATOMS: atom_id res chain seq x y z
N MET A 1 24.68 44.57 -14.16
CA MET A 1 25.58 43.41 -14.33
C MET A 1 25.71 42.57 -13.06
N SER A 2 26.29 43.02 -11.94
CA SER A 2 26.39 42.15 -10.73
C SER A 2 25.03 41.71 -10.17
N ASN A 3 24.08 42.63 -10.05
CA ASN A 3 22.74 42.33 -9.52
C ASN A 3 21.95 41.36 -10.41
N GLU A 4 22.12 41.49 -11.73
CA GLU A 4 21.48 40.62 -12.73
C GLU A 4 22.03 39.18 -12.67
N ILE A 5 23.35 39.03 -12.51
CA ILE A 5 23.97 37.70 -12.34
C ILE A 5 23.49 37.04 -11.04
N ASP A 6 23.39 37.80 -9.95
CA ASP A 6 22.95 37.27 -8.66
C ASP A 6 21.45 36.89 -8.68
N ASP A 7 20.61 37.66 -9.36
CA ASP A 7 19.20 37.32 -9.54
C ASP A 7 19.03 36.10 -10.46
N LEU A 8 19.81 35.99 -11.54
CA LEU A 8 19.82 34.78 -12.38
C LEU A 8 20.24 33.54 -11.58
N LYS A 9 21.25 33.63 -10.71
CA LYS A 9 21.65 32.51 -9.83
C LYS A 9 20.51 32.07 -8.91
N LYS A 10 19.76 33.01 -8.33
CA LYS A 10 18.59 32.68 -7.49
C LYS A 10 17.51 31.96 -8.30
N ILE A 11 17.20 32.45 -9.50
CA ILE A 11 16.22 31.82 -10.39
C ILE A 11 16.67 30.41 -10.77
N VAL A 12 17.94 30.22 -11.14
CA VAL A 12 18.49 28.89 -11.46
C VAL A 12 18.37 27.94 -10.27
N ALA A 13 18.71 28.38 -9.06
CA ALA A 13 18.58 27.55 -7.86
C ALA A 13 17.12 27.19 -7.57
N GLN A 14 16.19 28.14 -7.71
CA GLN A 14 14.75 27.88 -7.53
C GLN A 14 14.22 26.87 -8.55
N LEU A 15 14.56 27.03 -9.83
CA LEU A 15 14.15 26.11 -10.89
C LEU A 15 14.77 24.72 -10.69
N GLN A 16 16.04 24.64 -10.30
CA GLN A 16 16.70 23.36 -10.02
C GLN A 16 16.01 22.62 -8.86
N ASN A 17 15.63 23.34 -7.80
CA ASN A 17 14.86 22.75 -6.70
C ASN A 17 13.47 22.27 -7.15
N GLN A 18 12.78 23.05 -7.98
CA GLN A 18 11.48 22.64 -8.55
C GLN A 18 11.61 21.41 -9.44
N VAL A 19 12.59 21.37 -10.34
CA VAL A 19 12.86 20.22 -11.21
C VAL A 19 13.20 18.98 -10.38
N THR A 20 14.02 19.13 -9.34
CA THR A 20 14.37 18.02 -8.44
C THR A 20 13.12 17.46 -7.75
N ARG A 21 12.27 18.34 -7.19
CA ARG A 21 11.02 17.94 -6.54
C ARG A 21 10.07 17.22 -7.50
N LEU A 22 9.88 17.74 -8.72
CA LEU A 22 9.03 17.11 -9.73
C LEU A 22 9.58 15.76 -10.19
N SER A 23 10.90 15.66 -10.34
CA SER A 23 11.59 14.40 -10.66
C SER A 23 11.37 13.37 -9.56
N ASP A 24 11.55 13.77 -8.29
CA ASP A 24 11.33 12.91 -7.13
C ASP A 24 9.88 12.39 -7.05
N GLN A 25 8.89 13.25 -7.31
CA GLN A 25 7.48 12.83 -7.36
C GLN A 25 7.25 11.72 -8.40
N GLU A 26 7.87 11.86 -9.58
CA GLU A 26 7.76 10.87 -10.65
C GLU A 26 8.56 9.59 -10.37
N GLU A 27 9.73 9.69 -9.74
CA GLU A 27 10.51 8.54 -9.33
C GLU A 27 9.78 7.70 -8.29
N VAL A 28 9.14 8.33 -7.29
CA VAL A 28 8.31 7.64 -6.30
C VAL A 28 7.07 7.00 -6.96
N ARG A 29 6.40 7.70 -7.89
CA ARG A 29 5.28 7.13 -8.63
C ARG A 29 5.69 5.90 -9.45
N LYS A 30 6.82 6.00 -10.17
CA LYS A 30 7.41 4.88 -10.92
C LYS A 30 7.83 3.74 -10.01
N LEU A 31 8.38 4.03 -8.84
CA LEU A 31 8.74 3.02 -7.84
C LEU A 31 7.51 2.22 -7.42
N GLN A 32 6.38 2.89 -7.12
CA GLN A 32 5.14 2.20 -6.79
C GLN A 32 4.66 1.32 -7.97
N TYR A 33 4.68 1.83 -9.20
CA TYR A 33 4.28 1.02 -10.36
C TYR A 33 5.20 -0.16 -10.63
N LYS A 34 6.53 0.00 -10.43
CA LYS A 34 7.49 -1.12 -10.50
C LYS A 34 7.17 -2.18 -9.44
N TYR A 35 6.83 -1.76 -8.21
CA TYR A 35 6.34 -2.66 -7.18
C TYR A 35 5.13 -3.47 -7.65
N GLY A 36 4.13 -2.82 -8.27
CA GLY A 36 2.97 -3.50 -8.87
C GLY A 36 3.36 -4.52 -9.93
N TYR A 37 4.18 -4.13 -10.91
CA TYR A 37 4.63 -5.04 -11.98
C TYR A 37 5.39 -6.27 -11.48
N TYR A 38 6.23 -6.12 -10.46
CA TYR A 38 6.92 -7.26 -9.85
C TYR A 38 5.94 -8.15 -9.07
N LEU A 39 5.02 -7.54 -8.31
CA LEU A 39 4.01 -8.27 -7.54
C LEU A 39 3.11 -9.13 -8.44
N ASP A 40 2.69 -8.58 -9.58
CA ASP A 40 1.83 -9.25 -10.56
C ASP A 40 2.46 -10.52 -11.14
N LYS A 41 3.79 -10.51 -11.24
CA LYS A 41 4.55 -11.65 -11.76
C LYS A 41 5.14 -12.51 -10.65
N CYS A 42 4.67 -12.37 -9.41
CA CYS A 42 5.14 -13.15 -8.27
C CYS A 42 6.68 -13.06 -8.08
N LEU A 43 7.27 -11.92 -8.48
CA LEU A 43 8.70 -11.60 -8.35
C LEU A 43 8.94 -11.01 -6.95
N TYR A 44 8.70 -11.84 -5.93
CA TYR A 44 8.66 -11.44 -4.53
C TYR A 44 10.03 -11.05 -3.95
N LYS A 45 11.12 -11.55 -4.51
CA LYS A 45 12.47 -11.12 -4.14
C LYS A 45 12.69 -9.66 -4.57
N GLU A 46 12.33 -9.35 -5.81
CA GLU A 46 12.41 -8.01 -6.39
C GLU A 46 11.50 -7.04 -5.64
N VAL A 47 10.28 -7.47 -5.28
CA VAL A 47 9.40 -6.69 -4.39
C VAL A 47 10.08 -6.40 -3.05
N ALA A 48 10.64 -7.41 -2.39
CA ALA A 48 11.29 -7.23 -1.10
C ALA A 48 12.48 -6.27 -1.20
N ASP A 49 13.25 -6.32 -2.29
CA ASP A 49 14.43 -5.47 -2.51
C ASP A 49 14.08 -3.98 -2.72
N LEU A 50 12.86 -3.63 -3.11
CA LEU A 50 12.40 -2.23 -3.22
C LEU A 50 12.23 -1.52 -1.85
N TYR A 51 12.14 -2.28 -0.76
CA TYR A 51 11.99 -1.72 0.58
C TYR A 51 13.32 -1.18 1.12
N SER A 52 13.26 -0.15 1.95
CA SER A 52 14.39 0.36 2.72
C SER A 52 14.82 -0.64 3.82
N ASP A 53 16.09 -0.62 4.17
CA ASP A 53 16.64 -1.37 5.31
C ASP A 53 16.52 -0.60 6.65
N HIS A 54 15.87 0.56 6.65
CA HIS A 54 15.60 1.34 7.85
C HIS A 54 14.81 0.52 8.89
N PRO A 55 15.11 0.64 10.19
CA PRO A 55 14.46 -0.17 11.24
C PRO A 55 12.93 -0.01 11.28
N ASP A 56 12.43 1.20 11.01
CA ASP A 56 10.98 1.46 10.95
C ASP A 56 10.30 1.07 9.63
N THR A 57 11.01 0.42 8.70
CA THR A 57 10.39 -0.11 7.48
C THR A 57 9.28 -1.08 7.87
N CYS A 58 8.13 -1.01 7.20
CA CYS A 58 7.07 -1.98 7.43
C CYS A 58 6.15 -2.18 6.23
N VAL A 59 5.41 -3.29 6.25
CA VAL A 59 4.27 -3.53 5.37
C VAL A 59 3.06 -3.93 6.21
N GLU A 60 1.94 -3.25 5.97
CA GLU A 60 0.65 -3.53 6.60
C GLU A 60 -0.31 -4.11 5.58
N PHE A 61 -0.85 -5.28 5.92
CA PHE A 61 -1.71 -6.05 5.05
C PHE A 61 -2.66 -6.92 5.86
N LEU A 62 -3.96 -6.86 5.56
CA LEU A 62 -5.01 -7.67 6.19
C LEU A 62 -4.94 -7.73 7.72
N GLY A 63 -4.83 -6.56 8.36
CA GLY A 63 -4.80 -6.43 9.82
C GLY A 63 -3.49 -6.91 10.47
N GLY A 64 -2.47 -7.25 9.68
CA GLY A 64 -1.14 -7.58 10.18
C GLY A 64 -0.11 -6.52 9.78
N ARG A 65 0.82 -6.21 10.69
CA ARG A 65 2.00 -5.39 10.42
C ARG A 65 3.27 -6.22 10.49
N TYR A 66 4.07 -6.13 9.43
CA TYR A 66 5.36 -6.79 9.31
C TYR A 66 6.47 -5.75 9.40
N ASN A 67 7.27 -5.84 10.45
CA ASN A 67 8.32 -4.87 10.79
C ASN A 67 9.68 -5.26 10.21
N GLY A 68 10.39 -4.25 9.74
CA GLY A 68 11.70 -4.34 9.10
C GLY A 68 11.70 -5.13 7.79
N LYS A 69 12.88 -5.17 7.17
CA LYS A 69 13.13 -5.94 5.94
C LYS A 69 12.82 -7.43 6.11
N GLU A 70 13.07 -8.00 7.30
CA GLU A 70 12.78 -9.41 7.57
C GLU A 70 11.28 -9.69 7.67
N GLY A 71 10.48 -8.78 8.25
CA GLY A 71 9.02 -8.86 8.19
C GLY A 71 8.51 -8.82 6.75
N VAL A 72 9.02 -7.89 5.93
CA VAL A 72 8.71 -7.79 4.50
C VAL A 72 8.99 -9.13 3.80
N LYS A 73 10.16 -9.74 4.02
CA LYS A 73 10.50 -11.06 3.45
C LYS A 73 9.58 -12.16 3.96
N ARG A 74 9.19 -12.17 5.23
CA ARG A 74 8.20 -13.15 5.75
C ARG A 74 6.87 -13.06 5.03
N LEU A 75 6.38 -11.86 4.73
CA LEU A 75 5.16 -11.68 3.96
C LEU A 75 5.33 -12.13 2.50
N TYR A 76 6.23 -11.51 1.74
CA TYR A 76 6.29 -11.75 0.29
C TYR A 76 6.92 -13.10 -0.06
N ILE A 77 8.03 -13.47 0.57
CA ILE A 77 8.77 -14.72 0.25
C ILE A 77 8.27 -15.87 1.12
N GLY A 78 8.08 -15.63 2.42
CA GLY A 78 7.64 -16.66 3.37
C GLY A 78 6.20 -17.12 3.12
N ARG A 79 5.28 -16.17 2.91
CA ARG A 79 3.84 -16.44 2.72
C ARG A 79 3.44 -16.43 1.25
N PHE A 80 3.55 -15.31 0.53
CA PHE A 80 2.97 -15.20 -0.83
C PHE A 80 3.61 -16.15 -1.84
N ALA A 81 4.94 -16.25 -1.89
CA ALA A 81 5.62 -17.17 -2.80
C ALA A 81 5.15 -18.62 -2.59
N LYS A 82 5.06 -19.08 -1.34
CA LYS A 82 4.59 -20.44 -1.02
C LYS A 82 3.13 -20.66 -1.39
N THR A 83 2.28 -19.69 -1.11
CA THR A 83 0.82 -19.79 -1.32
C THR A 83 0.43 -19.75 -2.79
N PHE A 84 1.05 -18.87 -3.58
CA PHE A 84 0.59 -18.59 -4.95
C PHE A 84 1.40 -19.31 -6.03
N VAL A 85 2.67 -19.62 -5.77
CA VAL A 85 3.59 -20.16 -6.79
C VAL A 85 4.52 -21.24 -6.24
N SER A 86 4.14 -21.90 -5.14
CA SER A 86 4.89 -23.03 -4.53
C SER A 86 6.37 -22.71 -4.25
N GLY A 87 6.64 -21.50 -3.75
CA GLY A 87 7.97 -21.03 -3.36
C GLY A 87 8.84 -20.53 -4.52
N ARG A 88 8.33 -20.53 -5.75
CA ARG A 88 9.01 -19.94 -6.92
C ARG A 88 9.09 -18.41 -6.80
N ASN A 89 10.12 -17.83 -7.38
CA ASN A 89 10.17 -16.39 -7.68
C ASN A 89 9.88 -16.19 -9.16
N GLY A 90 8.66 -15.74 -9.48
CA GLY A 90 8.17 -15.61 -10.84
C GLY A 90 6.83 -16.32 -11.07
N PRO A 91 6.21 -16.11 -12.25
CA PRO A 91 4.87 -16.60 -12.53
C PRO A 91 4.86 -18.11 -12.75
N VAL A 92 3.66 -18.69 -12.64
CA VAL A 92 3.35 -20.07 -13.03
C VAL A 92 2.27 -20.07 -14.11
N HIS A 93 2.33 -21.05 -15.00
CA HIS A 93 1.37 -21.17 -16.10
C HIS A 93 -0.07 -21.27 -15.56
N GLY A 94 -0.98 -20.48 -16.11
CA GLY A 94 -2.40 -20.52 -15.79
C GLY A 94 -2.82 -19.81 -14.50
N PHE A 95 -1.89 -19.24 -13.73
CA PHE A 95 -2.24 -18.39 -12.58
C PHE A 95 -2.18 -16.91 -12.99
N LEU A 96 -3.29 -16.20 -12.81
CA LEU A 96 -3.40 -14.75 -13.03
C LEU A 96 -3.37 -14.04 -11.69
N LEU A 97 -2.60 -12.95 -11.65
CA LEU A 97 -2.48 -12.07 -10.50
C LEU A 97 -2.06 -10.70 -11.04
N ASP A 98 -3.03 -9.83 -11.30
CA ASP A 98 -2.77 -8.47 -11.78
C ASP A 98 -3.29 -7.47 -10.76
N HIS A 99 -2.48 -6.49 -10.37
CA HIS A 99 -2.79 -5.45 -9.39
C HIS A 99 -2.52 -4.03 -9.94
N PRO A 100 -3.21 -3.58 -11.01
CA PRO A 100 -3.15 -2.21 -11.46
C PRO A 100 -3.24 -1.19 -10.31
N GLN A 101 -2.23 -0.31 -10.22
CA GLN A 101 -2.17 0.80 -9.28
C GLN A 101 -2.41 2.10 -10.04
N ILE A 102 -3.49 2.80 -9.70
CA ILE A 102 -4.04 3.93 -10.43
C ILE A 102 -4.36 5.09 -9.48
N GLN A 103 -4.71 6.26 -10.03
CA GLN A 103 -5.08 7.46 -9.26
C GLN A 103 -3.97 7.90 -8.26
N GLY A 104 -2.72 7.86 -8.69
CA GLY A 104 -1.55 8.14 -7.84
C GLY A 104 -1.36 9.61 -7.48
N ILE A 105 -1.43 9.95 -6.19
CA ILE A 105 -1.03 11.26 -5.62
C ILE A 105 0.28 11.05 -4.85
N VAL A 106 1.29 11.89 -5.12
CA VAL A 106 2.61 11.79 -4.50
C VAL A 106 3.09 13.17 -4.07
N ASP A 107 3.43 13.28 -2.79
CA ASP A 107 3.99 14.49 -2.19
C ASP A 107 5.36 14.24 -1.59
N ILE A 108 6.33 15.06 -1.98
CA ILE A 108 7.69 15.07 -1.42
C ILE A 108 7.71 16.00 -0.22
N ASP A 109 8.43 15.64 0.84
CA ASP A 109 8.66 16.52 1.98
C ASP A 109 9.48 17.77 1.58
N THR A 110 9.63 18.71 2.50
CA THR A 110 10.39 19.94 2.24
C THR A 110 11.88 19.68 2.00
N ASN A 111 12.41 18.59 2.56
CA ASN A 111 13.84 18.27 2.49
C ASN A 111 14.21 17.40 1.28
N GLY A 112 13.25 16.85 0.53
CA GLY A 112 13.52 15.96 -0.60
C GLY A 112 14.01 14.57 -0.18
N THR A 113 13.70 14.13 1.04
CA THR A 113 14.22 12.88 1.63
C THR A 113 13.13 11.89 2.03
N ARG A 114 11.88 12.36 2.09
CA ARG A 114 10.69 11.55 2.39
C ARG A 114 9.60 11.89 1.39
N ALA A 115 8.74 10.92 1.14
CA ALA A 115 7.54 11.14 0.36
C ALA A 115 6.36 10.38 0.95
N LYS A 116 5.16 10.85 0.65
CA LYS A 116 3.92 10.13 0.89
C LYS A 116 3.24 9.88 -0.46
N GLY A 117 2.51 8.77 -0.55
CA GLY A 117 1.83 8.44 -1.80
C GLY A 117 0.56 7.64 -1.59
N ARG A 118 -0.51 8.10 -2.23
CA ARG A 118 -1.83 7.46 -2.24
C ARG A 118 -2.07 6.83 -3.61
N PHE A 119 -2.49 5.56 -3.63
CA PHE A 119 -2.81 4.85 -4.87
C PHE A 119 -4.02 3.95 -4.69
N ARG A 120 -4.90 3.89 -5.69
CA ARG A 120 -5.99 2.92 -5.73
C ARG A 120 -5.49 1.66 -6.43
N SER A 121 -5.84 0.50 -5.89
CA SER A 121 -5.58 -0.78 -6.54
C SER A 121 -6.87 -1.50 -6.86
N MET A 122 -6.91 -2.07 -8.06
CA MET A 122 -7.92 -3.03 -8.48
C MET A 122 -7.17 -4.30 -8.87
N MET A 123 -7.41 -5.38 -8.16
CA MET A 123 -6.77 -6.66 -8.39
C MET A 123 -7.75 -7.63 -9.02
N SER A 124 -7.25 -8.42 -9.98
CA SER A 124 -7.89 -9.61 -10.49
C SER A 124 -6.93 -10.78 -10.28
N ALA A 125 -7.43 -11.89 -9.76
CA ALA A 125 -6.61 -13.05 -9.50
C ALA A 125 -7.41 -14.34 -9.68
N GLY A 126 -6.73 -15.41 -10.09
CA GLY A 126 -7.42 -16.65 -10.42
C GLY A 126 -6.56 -17.69 -11.11
N THR A 127 -7.18 -18.82 -11.38
CA THR A 127 -6.61 -19.94 -12.13
C THR A 127 -7.39 -20.14 -13.42
N HIS A 128 -6.69 -20.36 -14.52
CA HIS A 128 -7.28 -20.79 -15.78
C HIS A 128 -7.77 -22.25 -15.71
N GLU A 129 -8.79 -22.61 -16.50
CA GLU A 129 -9.37 -23.95 -16.49
C GLU A 129 -8.34 -25.07 -16.77
N SER A 130 -7.34 -24.78 -17.60
CA SER A 130 -6.30 -25.74 -18.00
C SER A 130 -5.45 -26.28 -16.84
N ILE A 131 -5.49 -25.65 -15.66
CA ILE A 131 -4.74 -26.06 -14.47
C ILE A 131 -5.65 -26.44 -13.29
N LYS A 132 -6.97 -26.53 -13.47
CA LYS A 132 -7.92 -26.77 -12.37
C LYS A 132 -7.66 -28.07 -11.61
N ASP A 133 -7.18 -29.10 -12.29
CA ASP A 133 -6.95 -30.43 -11.69
C ASP A 133 -5.52 -30.60 -11.14
N THR A 134 -4.61 -29.67 -11.44
CA THR A 134 -3.19 -29.74 -11.04
C THR A 134 -2.78 -28.64 -10.06
N HIS A 135 -3.52 -27.52 -10.03
CA HIS A 135 -3.27 -26.42 -9.10
C HIS A 135 -4.01 -26.66 -7.77
N PRO A 136 -3.36 -26.49 -6.60
CA PRO A 136 -3.96 -26.83 -5.30
C PRO A 136 -5.20 -25.99 -4.95
N ARG A 137 -5.40 -24.85 -5.63
CA ARG A 137 -6.58 -23.98 -5.45
C ARG A 137 -7.76 -24.34 -6.37
N GLY A 138 -7.61 -25.33 -7.24
CA GLY A 138 -8.66 -25.72 -8.18
C GLY A 138 -8.96 -24.61 -9.20
N LEU A 139 -10.20 -24.57 -9.68
CA LEU A 139 -10.75 -23.46 -10.47
C LEU A 139 -11.29 -22.36 -9.55
N VAL A 140 -10.62 -21.21 -9.50
CA VAL A 140 -11.01 -20.07 -8.67
C VAL A 140 -10.71 -18.75 -9.37
N GLN A 141 -11.57 -17.75 -9.19
CA GLN A 141 -11.32 -16.36 -9.57
C GLN A 141 -11.90 -15.39 -8.53
N TRP A 142 -11.21 -14.28 -8.30
CA TRP A 142 -11.67 -13.22 -7.41
C TRP A 142 -11.09 -11.87 -7.81
N TRP A 143 -11.81 -10.83 -7.40
CA TRP A 143 -11.43 -9.44 -7.53
C TRP A 143 -11.22 -8.86 -6.15
N GLU A 144 -10.35 -7.87 -6.05
CA GLU A 144 -10.13 -7.10 -4.84
C GLU A 144 -9.95 -5.63 -5.21
N GLY A 145 -10.43 -4.75 -4.36
CA GLY A 145 -10.18 -3.32 -4.47
C GLY A 145 -9.65 -2.79 -3.16
N GLY A 146 -8.67 -1.88 -3.23
CA GLY A 146 -8.05 -1.31 -2.03
C GLY A 146 -7.36 0.02 -2.28
N ILE A 147 -6.86 0.61 -1.20
CA ILE A 147 -6.09 1.86 -1.21
C ILE A 147 -4.74 1.62 -0.54
N TYR A 148 -3.69 2.10 -1.18
CA TYR A 148 -2.37 2.28 -0.59
C TYR A 148 -2.27 3.71 -0.04
N GLU A 149 -1.77 3.86 1.19
CA GLU A 149 -1.42 5.15 1.81
C GLU A 149 0.02 5.04 2.36
N ASN A 150 0.98 5.14 1.44
CA ASN A 150 2.37 4.74 1.67
C ASN A 150 3.26 5.92 2.05
N GLU A 151 4.37 5.57 2.69
CA GLU A 151 5.52 6.44 2.94
C GLU A 151 6.76 5.87 2.24
N TYR A 152 7.62 6.76 1.74
CA TYR A 152 8.85 6.45 1.01
C TYR A 152 10.03 7.23 1.59
N ILE A 153 11.22 6.69 1.37
CA ILE A 153 12.48 7.24 1.86
C ILE A 153 13.50 7.29 0.74
N LYS A 154 14.27 8.38 0.68
CA LYS A 154 15.42 8.51 -0.23
C LYS A 154 16.70 8.18 0.53
N GLU A 155 17.42 7.16 0.10
CA GLU A 155 18.69 6.70 0.67
C GLU A 155 19.74 6.67 -0.42
N ASP A 156 20.87 7.35 -0.21
CA ASP A 156 21.97 7.43 -1.18
C ASP A 156 21.52 7.84 -2.59
N GLY A 157 20.53 8.75 -2.66
CA GLY A 157 19.94 9.25 -3.90
C GLY A 157 18.86 8.35 -4.52
N ILE A 158 18.54 7.20 -3.92
CA ILE A 158 17.58 6.22 -4.45
C ILE A 158 16.31 6.21 -3.58
N TRP A 159 15.15 6.38 -4.21
CA TRP A 159 13.86 6.20 -3.55
C TRP A 159 13.56 4.72 -3.28
N LYS A 160 13.10 4.43 -2.07
CA LYS A 160 12.71 3.09 -1.60
C LYS A 160 11.37 3.16 -0.87
N ILE A 161 10.65 2.03 -0.87
CA ILE A 161 9.43 1.89 -0.06
C ILE A 161 9.84 1.88 1.41
N PHE A 162 9.22 2.73 2.23
CA PHE A 162 9.52 2.81 3.66
C PHE A 162 8.41 2.14 4.47
N ARG A 163 7.20 2.69 4.42
CA ARG A 163 6.04 2.12 5.11
C ARG A 163 4.92 1.95 4.11
N LEU A 164 4.68 0.71 3.72
CA LEU A 164 3.58 0.38 2.83
C LEU A 164 2.36 0.05 3.68
N LYS A 165 1.24 0.76 3.47
CA LYS A 165 -0.01 0.53 4.19
C LYS A 165 -1.09 0.26 3.16
N TYR A 166 -1.43 -1.02 2.99
CA TYR A 166 -2.50 -1.42 2.07
C TYR A 166 -3.78 -1.74 2.83
N PHE A 167 -4.83 -1.01 2.49
CA PHE A 167 -6.18 -1.16 3.00
C PHE A 167 -7.01 -1.90 1.94
N PRO A 168 -7.13 -3.24 2.01
CA PRO A 168 -8.07 -3.97 1.18
C PRO A 168 -9.49 -3.56 1.58
N PHE A 169 -10.21 -2.93 0.66
CA PHE A 169 -11.55 -2.43 0.91
C PHE A 169 -12.60 -3.50 0.66
N TRP A 170 -12.50 -4.25 -0.43
CA TRP A 170 -13.49 -5.27 -0.76
C TRP A 170 -12.85 -6.41 -1.54
N HIS A 171 -13.43 -7.58 -1.38
CA HIS A 171 -13.17 -8.75 -2.22
C HIS A 171 -14.48 -9.15 -2.88
N ALA A 172 -14.43 -9.80 -4.04
CA ALA A 172 -15.61 -10.39 -4.66
C ALA A 172 -15.24 -11.56 -5.56
N THR A 173 -16.17 -12.48 -5.77
CA THR A 173 -16.14 -13.35 -6.95
C THR A 173 -16.59 -12.56 -8.15
N PHE A 174 -15.99 -12.79 -9.33
CA PHE A 174 -16.37 -12.08 -10.54
C PHE A 174 -17.85 -12.29 -10.92
N GLU A 175 -18.37 -13.49 -10.71
CA GLU A 175 -19.70 -13.92 -11.14
C GLU A 175 -20.82 -13.29 -10.31
N LYS A 176 -20.59 -13.07 -9.01
CA LYS A 176 -21.60 -12.51 -8.11
C LYS A 176 -21.39 -11.02 -7.85
N GLY A 177 -20.18 -10.50 -7.97
CA GLY A 177 -19.86 -9.11 -7.62
C GLY A 177 -19.84 -8.85 -6.11
N TRP A 178 -19.37 -7.65 -5.75
CA TRP A 178 -19.08 -7.23 -4.37
C TRP A 178 -20.32 -7.10 -3.48
N SER A 179 -21.50 -6.86 -4.06
CA SER A 179 -22.76 -6.77 -3.33
C SER A 179 -23.15 -8.08 -2.62
N HIS A 180 -22.58 -9.21 -3.06
CA HIS A 180 -22.85 -10.54 -2.51
C HIS A 180 -21.64 -11.14 -1.77
N THR A 181 -20.63 -10.32 -1.47
CA THR A 181 -19.47 -10.75 -0.70
C THR A 181 -19.88 -11.16 0.70
N LYS A 182 -19.47 -12.35 1.12
CA LYS A 182 -19.73 -12.84 2.47
C LYS A 182 -18.92 -12.02 3.48
N PRO A 183 -19.44 -11.77 4.69
CA PRO A 183 -18.65 -11.20 5.76
C PRO A 183 -17.36 -12.00 5.96
N ASN A 184 -16.24 -11.31 6.16
CA ASN A 184 -14.92 -11.92 6.39
C ASN A 184 -14.47 -12.88 5.27
N TYR A 185 -14.74 -12.56 4.00
CA TYR A 185 -14.42 -13.42 2.84
C TYR A 185 -12.95 -13.85 2.82
N ILE A 186 -12.02 -12.89 2.99
CA ILE A 186 -10.63 -13.18 3.32
C ILE A 186 -10.43 -12.78 4.78
N PRO A 187 -10.15 -13.74 5.68
CA PRO A 187 -9.95 -13.44 7.09
C PRO A 187 -8.74 -12.54 7.35
N PHE A 188 -8.89 -11.61 8.29
CA PHE A 188 -7.76 -10.90 8.87
C PHE A 188 -6.79 -11.85 9.55
N MET A 189 -5.53 -11.42 9.63
CA MET A 189 -4.50 -12.16 10.36
C MET A 189 -4.86 -12.23 11.85
N SER A 190 -4.62 -13.39 12.47
CA SER A 190 -5.01 -13.65 13.86
C SER A 190 -3.88 -14.18 14.75
N LYS A 191 -2.75 -14.59 14.14
CA LYS A 191 -1.59 -15.15 14.86
C LYS A 191 -0.34 -14.37 14.47
N LYS A 192 0.47 -14.01 15.46
CA LYS A 192 1.72 -13.29 15.27
C LYS A 192 2.89 -14.24 15.08
N TYR A 193 3.99 -13.72 14.56
CA TYR A 193 5.29 -14.37 14.69
C TYR A 193 5.72 -14.40 16.17
N PRO A 194 6.29 -15.51 16.69
CA PRO A 194 6.65 -16.75 16.00
C PRO A 194 5.59 -17.86 16.02
N GLU A 195 4.40 -17.66 16.57
CA GLU A 195 3.34 -18.68 16.59
C GLU A 195 2.93 -19.12 15.18
N ASP A 196 2.76 -18.15 14.28
CA ASP A 196 2.77 -18.38 12.83
C ASP A 196 4.17 -18.01 12.29
N PRO A 197 4.94 -18.96 11.74
CA PRO A 197 6.26 -18.68 11.17
C PRO A 197 6.27 -17.63 10.05
N ASN A 198 5.14 -17.41 9.37
CA ASN A 198 4.97 -16.35 8.36
C ASN A 198 3.95 -15.29 8.82
N GLY A 199 3.68 -15.22 10.13
CA GLY A 199 2.80 -14.23 10.75
C GLY A 199 3.41 -12.83 10.79
N PRO A 200 2.57 -11.80 10.99
CA PRO A 200 3.02 -10.44 11.24
C PRO A 200 3.66 -10.31 12.64
N ASP A 201 4.38 -9.22 12.86
CA ASP A 201 4.93 -8.87 14.19
C ASP A 201 3.83 -8.31 15.10
N GLU A 202 2.85 -7.59 14.53
CA GLU A 202 1.75 -6.97 15.25
C GLU A 202 0.41 -7.24 14.54
N LEU A 203 -0.67 -7.25 15.32
CA LEU A 203 -2.05 -7.27 14.81
C LEU A 203 -2.64 -5.89 15.00
N LEU A 204 -3.27 -5.36 13.96
CA LEU A 204 -3.88 -4.03 13.95
C LEU A 204 -5.36 -4.15 14.36
N GLU A 205 -5.80 -3.28 15.27
CA GLU A 205 -7.16 -3.34 15.85
C GLU A 205 -8.22 -2.73 14.91
N ASP A 206 -7.86 -1.73 14.11
CA ASP A 206 -8.77 -0.99 13.23
C ASP A 206 -8.82 -1.52 11.79
N ALA A 207 -8.62 -2.82 11.61
CA ALA A 207 -8.72 -3.42 10.29
C ALA A 207 -10.16 -3.31 9.75
N MET A 208 -10.32 -2.82 8.53
CA MET A 208 -11.62 -2.65 7.88
C MET A 208 -11.74 -3.49 6.61
N MET A 209 -12.98 -3.86 6.28
CA MET A 209 -13.34 -4.53 5.03
C MET A 209 -14.82 -4.28 4.75
N TRP A 210 -15.21 -4.35 3.48
CA TRP A 210 -16.60 -4.27 3.02
C TRP A 210 -17.53 -5.13 3.89
N PRO A 211 -18.65 -4.58 4.40
CA PRO A 211 -19.31 -3.34 3.98
C PRO A 211 -18.85 -2.05 4.69
N ASP A 212 -17.77 -2.06 5.46
CA ASP A 212 -17.20 -0.82 6.02
C ASP A 212 -16.65 0.08 4.88
N THR A 213 -17.05 1.34 4.88
CA THR A 213 -16.65 2.35 3.89
C THR A 213 -16.00 3.58 4.53
N ARG A 214 -15.50 3.48 5.76
CA ARG A 214 -14.73 4.56 6.40
C ARG A 214 -13.57 4.98 5.50
N VAL A 215 -13.23 6.26 5.58
CA VAL A 215 -12.25 6.87 4.68
C VAL A 215 -10.85 6.59 5.20
N VAL A 216 -9.97 6.04 4.34
CA VAL A 216 -8.52 6.01 4.64
C VAL A 216 -8.05 7.47 4.74
N PRO A 217 -7.41 7.90 5.84
CA PRO A 217 -7.02 9.30 6.03
C PRO A 217 -6.10 9.79 4.93
N PHE A 218 -6.28 11.05 4.52
CA PHE A 218 -5.48 11.68 3.48
C PHE A 218 -4.18 12.22 4.06
N HIS A 219 -3.04 11.93 3.43
CA HIS A 219 -1.79 12.59 3.80
C HIS A 219 -1.69 14.07 3.39
N TYR A 220 -2.61 14.54 2.56
CA TYR A 220 -2.65 15.89 1.99
C TYR A 220 -3.91 16.64 2.41
N THR A 221 -3.83 17.97 2.37
CA THR A 221 -4.95 18.87 2.65
C THR A 221 -5.76 19.16 1.38
N HIS A 222 -6.97 19.66 1.55
CA HIS A 222 -7.79 20.11 0.43
C HIS A 222 -7.11 21.29 -0.30
N PRO A 223 -6.90 21.23 -1.63
CA PRO A 223 -6.01 22.16 -2.34
C PRO A 223 -6.52 23.60 -2.42
N ALA A 224 -7.84 23.84 -2.28
CA ALA A 224 -8.39 25.19 -2.33
C ALA A 224 -8.55 25.85 -0.95
N THR A 225 -8.63 25.05 0.13
CA THR A 225 -8.86 25.57 1.49
C THR A 225 -7.64 25.44 2.39
N GLY A 226 -6.72 24.51 2.09
CA GLY A 226 -5.57 24.20 2.94
C GLY A 226 -5.91 23.36 4.17
N GLU A 227 -7.17 22.96 4.34
CA GLU A 227 -7.64 22.25 5.53
C GLU A 227 -7.65 20.73 5.34
N GLN A 228 -7.52 20.00 6.44
CA GLN A 228 -7.82 18.57 6.47
C GLN A 228 -9.34 18.34 6.43
N VAL A 229 -9.76 17.17 5.93
CA VAL A 229 -11.16 16.73 6.04
C VAL A 229 -11.48 16.51 7.52
N ALA A 230 -12.66 16.95 7.97
CA ALA A 230 -13.06 16.80 9.37
C ALA A 230 -13.19 15.32 9.75
N ASP A 231 -12.84 14.98 10.99
CA ASP A 231 -12.85 13.59 11.48
C ASP A 231 -14.21 12.90 11.33
N ASP A 232 -15.31 13.63 11.54
CA ASP A 232 -16.66 13.08 11.38
C ASP A 232 -17.01 12.78 9.91
N ASP A 233 -16.44 13.52 8.95
CA ASP A 233 -16.61 13.27 7.52
C ASP A 233 -15.80 12.06 7.01
N LEU A 234 -14.86 11.56 7.82
CA LEU A 234 -14.09 10.35 7.53
C LEU A 234 -14.76 9.07 8.04
N ARG A 235 -15.86 9.19 8.79
CA ARG A 235 -16.63 8.06 9.33
C ARG A 235 -17.62 7.49 8.29
N ALA A 236 -18.30 6.40 8.63
CA ALA A 236 -19.29 5.76 7.77
C ALA A 236 -20.56 5.39 8.56
N PRO A 237 -21.45 6.37 8.84
CA PRO A 237 -22.73 6.08 9.47
C PRO A 237 -23.69 5.34 8.54
N HIS A 238 -24.71 4.72 9.13
CA HIS A 238 -25.84 4.21 8.36
C HIS A 238 -26.52 5.35 7.58
N PHE A 239 -27.19 5.02 6.48
CA PHE A 239 -27.87 6.00 5.64
C PHE A 239 -28.88 6.83 6.46
N GLY A 240 -28.62 8.13 6.59
CA GLY A 240 -29.42 9.06 7.40
C GLY A 240 -29.10 9.07 8.91
N GLY A 241 -28.10 8.30 9.36
CA GLY A 241 -27.63 8.26 10.75
C GLY A 241 -26.61 9.34 11.07
N ASP A 242 -26.43 9.60 12.36
CA ASP A 242 -25.46 10.57 12.88
C ASP A 242 -24.03 9.98 12.84
N PRO A 243 -23.01 10.70 12.33
CA PRO A 243 -21.62 10.22 12.32
C PRO A 243 -21.09 9.78 13.70
N SER A 244 -21.54 10.43 14.78
CA SER A 244 -21.12 10.12 16.15
C SER A 244 -21.59 8.75 16.64
N GLU A 245 -22.61 8.17 16.01
CA GLU A 245 -23.14 6.82 16.31
C GLU A 245 -22.38 5.70 15.56
N SER A 246 -21.48 6.06 14.65
CA SER A 246 -20.66 5.12 13.87
C SER A 246 -19.27 4.94 14.45
N LEU A 247 -18.53 3.94 13.93
CA LEU A 247 -17.13 3.73 14.31
C LEU A 247 -16.30 5.02 14.07
N PRO A 248 -15.30 5.28 14.92
CA PRO A 248 -14.43 6.44 14.74
C PRO A 248 -13.71 6.39 13.39
N PRO A 249 -13.21 7.54 12.90
CA PRO A 249 -12.41 7.58 11.69
C PRO A 249 -11.17 6.68 11.87
N LEU A 250 -10.69 6.15 10.75
CA LEU A 250 -9.47 5.35 10.77
C LEU A 250 -8.28 6.21 11.16
N VAL A 251 -7.32 5.61 11.85
CA VAL A 251 -6.04 6.25 12.16
C VAL A 251 -4.93 5.48 11.47
N LEU A 252 -4.11 6.18 10.69
CA LEU A 252 -2.92 5.57 10.12
C LEU A 252 -1.97 5.18 11.25
N SER A 253 -1.53 3.94 11.23
CA SER A 253 -0.54 3.45 12.18
C SER A 253 0.73 4.31 12.15
N LYS A 254 1.35 4.43 13.33
CA LYS A 254 2.66 5.05 13.52
C LYS A 254 3.67 3.97 13.89
N PRO A 255 4.95 4.09 13.51
CA PRO A 255 5.99 3.20 14.01
C PRO A 255 6.17 3.39 15.53
N GLN A 256 6.75 2.40 16.19
CA GLN A 256 7.06 2.48 17.61
C GLN A 256 8.02 3.63 17.95
N SER A 257 8.93 3.97 17.03
CA SER A 257 9.87 5.09 17.15
C SER A 257 9.18 6.47 17.25
N GLU A 258 7.97 6.62 16.70
CA GLU A 258 7.19 7.87 16.73
C GLU A 258 6.14 7.90 17.85
N ILE A 259 5.87 6.76 18.50
CA ILE A 259 4.92 6.64 19.63
C ILE A 259 5.66 6.79 20.96
N SER A 260 6.94 6.40 21.01
CA SER A 260 7.74 6.35 22.24
C SER A 260 8.53 7.64 22.52
N GLY A 261 8.27 8.72 21.77
CA GLY A 261 8.96 10.01 21.84
C GLY A 261 8.13 11.12 22.46
#